data_AF-A0A6B4JJG9-F1
#
_entry.id   AF-A0A6B4JJG9-F1
#
_cell.length_a   1.000
_cell.length_b   1.000
_cell.length_c   1.000
_cell.angle_alpha   90.00
_cell.angle_beta   90.00
_cell.angle_gamma   90.00
#
_symmetry.space_group_name_H-M   'P 1'
#
loop_
_entity.id
_entity.type
_entity.pdbx_description
1 polymer ?
#
loop_
_entity_poly.entity_id
_entity_poly.type
_entity_poly.pdbx_seq_one_letter_code
_entity_poly.pdbx_strand_id
1 'polypeptide(L)' 'MDTRELVKQYLKITGSNQQWIATKIHMTKTVLSRWLSDKDDYVPSQDTIKKIDRVIKKAMKQLNELEEM' A
#
# COMPACT_ATOMS: atom_id res chain seq x y z
N MET A 1 10.69 8.80 -2.89
CA MET A 1 9.89 7.98 -1.97
C MET A 1 9.44 6.75 -2.72
N ASP A 2 9.84 5.57 -2.26
CA ASP A 2 9.46 4.31 -2.88
C ASP A 2 7.99 3.97 -2.52
N THR A 3 7.22 3.40 -3.46
CA THR A 3 5.82 3.03 -3.22
C THR A 3 5.71 1.99 -2.10
N ARG A 4 6.70 1.11 -1.96
CA ARG A 4 6.76 0.11 -0.87
C ARG A 4 6.86 0.79 0.49
N GLU A 5 7.67 1.84 0.61
CA GLU A 5 7.79 2.62 1.85
C GLU A 5 6.50 3.36 2.17
N LEU A 6 5.86 3.98 1.17
CA LEU A 6 4.57 4.65 1.34
C LEU A 6 3.50 3.68 1.87
N VAL A 7 3.46 2.44 1.35
CA VAL A 7 2.54 1.41 1.84
C VAL A 7 2.85 1.05 3.29
N LYS A 8 4.12 0.81 3.64
CA LYS A 8 4.53 0.49 5.02
C LYS A 8 4.16 1.63 5.98
N GLN A 9 4.38 2.87 5.58
CA GLN A 9 4.03 4.06 6.36
C GLN A 9 2.51 4.18 6.55
N TYR A 10 1.72 4.04 5.49
CA TYR A 10 0.25 4.07 5.58
C TYR A 10 -0.29 3.00 6.54
N LEU A 11 0.22 1.77 6.46
CA LEU A 11 -0.16 0.68 7.36
C LEU A 11 0.20 0.99 8.82
N LYS A 12 1.35 1.64 9.04
CA LYS A 12 1.79 2.07 10.37
C LYS A 12 0.92 3.18 10.95
N ILE A 13 0.55 4.18 10.14
CA ILE A 13 -0.28 5.32 10.57
C ILE A 13 -1.71 4.87 10.87
N THR A 14 -2.31 4.11 9.96
CA THR A 14 -3.74 3.76 10.05
C THR A 14 -4.04 2.53 10.90
N GLY A 15 -3.02 1.71 11.22
CA GLY A 15 -3.23 0.36 11.74
C GLY A 15 -4.02 -0.56 10.79
N SER A 16 -4.18 -0.16 9.51
CA SER A 16 -5.00 -0.89 8.55
C SER A 16 -4.41 -2.26 8.21
N ASN A 17 -5.29 -3.18 7.84
CA ASN A 17 -4.88 -4.48 7.34
C ASN A 17 -4.46 -4.39 5.86
N GLN A 18 -3.36 -5.05 5.51
CA GLN A 18 -2.89 -5.26 4.13
C GLN A 18 -4.01 -5.78 3.20
N GLN A 19 -5.00 -6.49 3.76
CA GLN A 19 -6.19 -6.96 3.04
C GLN A 19 -6.92 -5.83 2.29
N TRP A 20 -7.01 -4.62 2.86
CA TRP A 20 -7.72 -3.51 2.22
C TRP A 20 -7.03 -3.09 0.92
N ILE A 21 -5.70 -2.93 0.96
CA ILE A 21 -4.89 -2.57 -0.20
C ILE A 21 -4.99 -3.67 -1.27
N ALA A 22 -4.87 -4.92 -0.83
CA ALA A 22 -4.95 -6.11 -1.69
C ALA A 22 -6.30 -6.18 -2.43
N THR A 23 -7.41 -5.93 -1.73
CA THR A 23 -8.75 -5.86 -2.32
C THR A 23 -8.86 -4.73 -3.35
N LYS A 24 -8.31 -3.54 -3.06
CA LYS A 24 -8.41 -2.38 -3.98
C LYS A 24 -7.67 -2.57 -5.30
N ILE A 25 -6.62 -3.40 -5.31
CA ILE A 25 -5.78 -3.64 -6.50
C ILE A 25 -6.03 -5.03 -7.12
N HIS A 26 -7.04 -5.76 -6.64
CA HIS A 26 -7.39 -7.11 -7.09
C HIS A 26 -6.20 -8.09 -6.98
N MET A 27 -5.46 -8.00 -5.88
CA MET A 27 -4.33 -8.88 -5.56
C MET A 27 -4.61 -9.63 -4.26
N THR A 28 -3.99 -10.80 -4.06
CA THR A 28 -4.11 -11.52 -2.80
C THR A 28 -3.25 -10.88 -1.72
N LYS A 29 -3.70 -10.96 -0.46
CA LYS A 29 -2.93 -10.48 0.70
C LYS A 29 -1.55 -11.14 0.76
N THR A 30 -1.45 -12.42 0.41
CA THR A 30 -0.18 -13.16 0.39
C THR A 30 0.82 -12.52 -0.56
N VAL A 31 0.41 -12.18 -1.79
CA VAL A 31 1.31 -11.57 -2.78
C VAL A 31 1.74 -10.17 -2.33
N LEU A 32 0.80 -9.38 -1.78
CA LEU A 32 1.13 -8.08 -1.21
C LEU A 32 2.13 -8.22 -0.04
N SER A 33 1.90 -9.19 0.85
CA SER A 33 2.79 -9.44 2.00
C SER A 33 4.18 -9.90 1.56
N ARG A 34 4.29 -10.68 0.48
CA ARG A 34 5.59 -11.07 -0.10
C ARG A 34 6.32 -9.85 -0.64
N TRP A 35 5.65 -9.00 -1.41
CA TRP A 35 6.26 -7.76 -1.90
C TRP A 35 6.70 -6.80 -0.78
N LEU A 36 5.95 -6.73 0.32
CA LEU A 36 6.30 -5.89 1.46
C LEU A 36 7.39 -6.50 2.37
N SER A 37 7.65 -7.81 2.21
CA SER A 37 8.63 -8.55 3.01
C SER A 37 10.05 -8.22 2.59
N ASP A 38 10.91 -7.89 3.55
CA ASP A 38 12.34 -7.61 3.30
C ASP A 38 13.16 -8.88 3.05
N LYS A 39 12.53 -10.06 3.12
CA LYS A 39 13.15 -11.37 2.92
C LYS A 39 12.75 -12.06 1.61
N ASP A 40 11.85 -11.47 0.82
CA ASP A 40 11.34 -12.06 -0.42
C ASP A 40 11.71 -11.15 -1.60
N ASP A 41 12.17 -11.75 -2.70
CA ASP A 41 12.58 -11.02 -3.92
C ASP A 41 11.40 -10.76 -4.86
N TYR A 42 10.18 -11.08 -4.44
CA TYR A 42 8.99 -10.85 -5.26
C TYR A 42 8.80 -9.35 -5.54
N VAL A 43 8.97 -8.97 -6.81
CA VAL A 43 8.65 -7.64 -7.32
C VAL A 43 7.43 -7.75 -8.26
N PRO A 44 6.29 -7.10 -7.92
CA PRO A 44 5.14 -7.06 -8.79
C PRO A 44 5.40 -6.20 -10.02
N SER A 45 4.61 -6.41 -11.07
CA SER A 45 4.70 -5.63 -12.31
C SER A 45 4.56 -4.13 -12.06
N GLN A 46 5.21 -3.32 -12.90
CA GLN A 46 5.17 -1.85 -12.82
C GLN A 46 3.74 -1.29 -12.84
N ASP A 47 2.82 -1.93 -13.58
CA ASP A 47 1.40 -1.53 -13.60
C ASP A 47 0.72 -1.71 -12.22
N THR A 48 1.02 -2.83 -11.54
CA THR A 48 0.55 -3.11 -10.19
C THR A 48 1.12 -2.11 -9.20
N ILE A 49 2.41 -1.79 -9.28
CA ILE A 49 3.05 -0.78 -8.42
C ILE A 49 2.37 0.58 -8.62
N LYS A 50 2.10 1.00 -9.86
CA LYS A 50 1.38 2.25 -10.16
C LYS A 50 -0.04 2.26 -9.58
N LYS A 51 -0.75 1.13 -9.64
CA LYS A 51 -2.09 1.00 -9.04
C LYS A 51 -2.03 1.16 -7.52
N ILE A 52 -1.07 0.50 -6.86
CA ILE A 52 -0.84 0.61 -5.41
C ILE A 52 -0.54 2.06 -5.05
N ASP A 53 0.40 2.70 -5.75
CA ASP A 53 0.81 4.08 -5.52
C ASP A 53 -0.39 5.05 -5.55
N ARG A 54 -1.26 4.92 -6.56
CA ARG A 54 -2.48 5.73 -6.67
C ARG A 54 -3.44 5.50 -5.51
N VAL A 55 -3.66 4.25 -5.11
CA VAL A 55 -4.56 3.90 -4.00
C VAL A 55 -4.05 4.48 -2.69
N ILE A 56 -2.76 4.30 -2.39
CA ILE A 56 -2.16 4.77 -1.14
C ILE A 56 -2.08 6.29 -1.08
N LYS A 57 -1.67 6.96 -2.15
CA LYS A 57 -1.64 8.44 -2.19
C LYS A 57 -3.03 9.03 -1.99
N LYS A 58 -4.06 8.43 -2.59
CA LYS A 58 -5.44 8.88 -2.39
C LYS A 58 -5.89 8.70 -0.94
N ALA A 59 -5.56 7.56 -0.32
CA ALA A 59 -5.91 7.29 1.08
C ALA A 59 -5.15 8.19 2.06
N MET A 60 -3.85 8.39 1.84
CA MET A 60 -3.02 9.33 2.61
C MET A 60 -3.54 10.76 2.53
N LYS A 61 -3.95 11.22 1.33
CA LYS A 61 -4.56 12.54 1.17
C LYS A 61 -5.83 12.68 2.01
N GLN A 62 -6.71 11.67 1.95
CA GLN A 62 -7.96 11.67 2.72
C GLN A 62 -7.71 11.69 4.23
N LEU A 63 -6.67 10.99 4.71
CA LEU A 63 -6.29 11.04 6.13
C LEU A 63 -5.82 12.44 6.54
N ASN A 64 -4.98 13.08 5.74
CA ASN A 64 -4.49 14.43 6.01
C ASN A 64 -5.64 15.45 6.04
N GLU A 65 -6.58 15.34 5.09
CA GLU A 65 -7.79 16.18 5.04
C GLU A 65 -8.72 15.96 6.25
N LEU A 66 -8.65 14.80 6.91
CA LEU A 66 -9.43 14.50 8.13
C LEU A 66 -8.72 14.98 9.41
N GLU A 67 -7.39 15.01 9.45
CA GLU A 67 -6.63 15.53 10.59
C GLU A 67 -6.60 17.08 10.64
N GLU A 68 -6.84 17.75 9.51
CA GLU A 68 -6.92 19.22 9.41
C GLU A 68 -8.33 19.80 9.74
N MET A 69 -9.32 18.97 10.12
CA MET A 69 -10.64 19.39 10.61
C MET A 69 -10.73 19.37 12.13
#